data_AF-A0A060CSI4-F1
#
_entry.id   AF-A0A060CSI4-F1
#
_cell.length_a   1.000
_cell.length_b   1.000
_cell.length_c   1.000
_cell.angle_alpha   90.00
_cell.angle_beta   90.00
_cell.angle_gamma   90.00
#
_symmetry.space_group_name_H-M   'P 1'
#
loop_
_entity.id
_entity.type
_entity.pdbx_description
1 polymer ?
#
loop_
_entity_poly.entity_id
_entity_poly.type
_entity_poly.pdbx_seq_one_letter_code
_entity_poly.pdbx_strand_id
1 'polypeptide(L)'
;MGWDSIPLYIRAGGIIPIAVEQPTSLVRDEIRTLRLICAPERDGRFVLHEDDGRTRAHERGQRRESVVTMTSGSTVRITLERSGPYRSAVQAFRFDVIHPERAPLHVRANGR
;
A
#
# COMPACT_ATOMS: atom_id res chain seq x y z
N MET A 1 -29.05 -5.64 2.00
CA MET A 1 -28.11 -4.64 2.55
C MET A 1 -28.80 -4.04 3.76
N GLY A 2 -28.26 -4.23 4.96
CA GLY A 2 -28.85 -3.73 6.21
C GLY A 2 -28.30 -2.36 6.59
N TRP A 3 -28.85 -1.76 7.64
CA TRP A 3 -28.40 -0.48 8.21
C TRP A 3 -26.94 -0.50 8.68
N ASP A 4 -26.36 -1.69 8.86
CA ASP A 4 -24.99 -1.91 9.34
C ASP A 4 -23.95 -1.92 8.20
N SER A 5 -24.34 -1.58 6.97
CA SER A 5 -23.46 -1.67 5.80
C SER A 5 -23.46 -0.42 4.94
N ILE A 6 -22.25 0.09 4.64
CA ILE A 6 -22.03 1.12 3.64
C ILE A 6 -21.49 0.44 2.37
N PRO A 7 -22.11 0.61 1.19
CA PRO A 7 -21.57 0.11 -0.06
C PRO A 7 -20.19 0.70 -0.35
N LEU A 8 -19.18 -0.15 -0.49
CA LEU A 8 -17.81 0.24 -0.82
C LEU A 8 -17.32 -0.62 -1.98
N TYR A 9 -16.69 0.00 -2.98
CA TYR A 9 -16.20 -0.67 -4.17
C TYR A 9 -14.73 -0.29 -4.40
N ILE A 10 -13.94 -1.26 -4.82
CA ILE A 10 -12.55 -1.05 -5.23
C ILE A 10 -12.53 -0.89 -6.76
N ARG A 11 -11.88 0.16 -7.24
CA ARG A 11 -11.70 0.39 -8.68
C ARG A 11 -10.61 -0.56 -9.21
N ALA A 12 -10.80 -1.10 -10.42
CA ALA A 12 -9.73 -1.74 -11.19
C ALA A 12 -8.47 -0.86 -11.25
N GLY A 13 -7.29 -1.43 -10.98
CA GLY A 13 -6.02 -0.71 -10.82
C GLY A 13 -5.83 -0.08 -9.43
N GLY A 14 -6.78 -0.23 -8.52
CA GLY A 14 -6.69 0.27 -7.15
C GLY A 14 -5.57 -0.40 -6.35
N ILE A 15 -4.80 0.42 -5.63
CA ILE A 15 -3.83 -0.01 -4.63
C ILE A 15 -4.16 0.76 -3.35
N ILE A 16 -4.57 0.05 -2.29
CA ILE A 16 -5.06 0.66 -1.05
C ILE A 16 -4.22 0.16 0.12
N PRO A 17 -3.37 1.02 0.72
CA PRO A 17 -2.65 0.67 1.94
C PRO A 17 -3.55 0.80 3.17
N ILE A 18 -3.47 -0.18 4.06
CA ILE A 18 -4.18 -0.24 5.34
C ILE A 18 -3.18 -0.69 6.41
N ALA A 19 -3.14 0.02 7.54
CA ALA A 19 -2.34 -0.37 8.68
C ALA A 19 -2.89 -1.67 9.29
N VAL A 20 -2.04 -2.67 9.47
CA VAL A 20 -2.45 -3.95 10.06
C VAL A 20 -2.72 -3.80 11.56
N GLU A 21 -1.95 -2.93 12.22
CA GLU A 21 -2.00 -2.71 13.67
C GLU A 21 -3.26 -1.98 14.15
N GLN A 22 -4.12 -1.51 13.24
CA GLN A 22 -5.36 -0.77 13.55
C GLN A 22 -5.12 0.35 14.58
N PRO A 23 -4.22 1.31 14.26
CA PRO A 23 -3.86 2.35 15.21
C PRO A 23 -5.09 3.17 15.60
N THR A 24 -5.16 3.52 16.88
CA THR A 24 -6.22 4.37 17.43
C THR A 24 -5.73 5.80 17.66
N SER A 25 -4.41 6.01 17.61
CA SER A 25 -3.76 7.32 17.68
C SER A 25 -2.73 7.49 16.59
N LEU A 26 -2.89 8.53 15.76
CA LEU A 26 -1.89 8.93 14.76
C LEU A 26 -0.57 9.44 15.36
N VAL A 27 -0.56 9.73 16.67
CA VAL A 27 0.56 10.41 17.33
C VAL A 27 1.39 9.45 18.18
N ARG A 28 0.75 8.43 18.77
CA ARG A 28 1.39 7.50 19.70
C ARG A 28 1.63 6.12 19.11
N ASP A 29 0.75 5.68 18.20
CA ASP A 29 0.82 4.33 17.68
C ASP A 29 1.74 4.31 16.45
N GLU A 30 2.60 3.30 16.39
CA GLU A 30 3.54 3.10 15.30
C GLU A 30 3.00 2.01 14.35
N ILE A 31 3.01 2.30 13.04
CA ILE A 31 2.60 1.34 12.01
C ILE A 31 3.86 0.64 11.50
N ARG A 32 3.98 -0.67 11.73
CA ARG A 32 5.13 -1.47 11.29
C ARG A 32 4.82 -2.30 10.06
N THR A 33 3.55 -2.60 9.81
CA THR A 33 3.10 -3.41 8.68
C THR A 33 1.96 -2.74 7.93
N LEU A 34 2.18 -2.49 6.64
CA LEU A 34 1.10 -2.07 5.74
C LEU A 34 0.61 -3.28 4.94
N ARG A 35 -0.70 -3.50 4.95
CA ARG A 35 -1.40 -4.37 4.00
C ARG A 35 -1.81 -3.52 2.81
N LEU A 36 -1.43 -3.91 1.61
CA LEU A 36 -1.79 -3.26 0.35
C LEU A 36 -2.78 -4.16 -0.37
N ILE A 37 -4.03 -3.73 -0.47
CA ILE A 37 -5.03 -4.36 -1.31
C ILE A 37 -4.78 -3.90 -2.75
N CYS A 38 -4.57 -4.84 -3.67
CA CYS A 38 -4.20 -4.58 -5.05
C CYS A 38 -5.24 -5.23 -5.99
N ALA A 39 -5.90 -4.45 -6.84
CA ALA A 39 -6.90 -4.92 -7.80
C ALA A 39 -6.32 -4.90 -9.24
N PRO A 40 -5.69 -5.99 -9.71
CA PRO A 40 -4.82 -6.01 -10.89
C PRO A 40 -5.57 -6.17 -12.22
N GLU A 41 -6.86 -5.86 -12.27
CA GLU A 41 -7.66 -5.90 -13.50
C GLU A 41 -7.20 -4.85 -14.53
N ARG A 42 -6.50 -3.80 -14.05
CA ARG A 42 -5.80 -2.80 -14.85
C ARG A 42 -4.52 -2.39 -14.12
N ASP A 43 -3.63 -1.71 -14.84
CA ASP A 43 -2.45 -1.11 -14.25
C ASP A 43 -2.82 -0.09 -13.16
N GLY A 44 -1.99 -0.01 -12.13
CA GLY A 44 -2.21 0.81 -10.95
C GLY A 44 -0.92 1.46 -10.47
N ARG A 45 -1.06 2.62 -9.84
CA ARG A 45 0.05 3.32 -9.18
C ARG A 45 -0.45 4.02 -7.92
N PHE A 46 0.32 3.91 -6.85
CA PHE A 46 0.06 4.59 -5.58
C PHE A 46 1.38 5.14 -5.01
N VAL A 47 1.34 6.35 -4.45
CA VAL A 47 2.50 6.94 -3.77
C VAL A 47 2.18 7.03 -2.28
N LEU A 48 2.87 6.26 -1.47
CA LEU A 48 2.81 6.37 -0.01
C LEU A 48 3.72 7.50 0.43
N HIS A 49 3.13 8.51 1.08
CA HIS A 49 3.86 9.62 1.68
C HIS A 49 4.03 9.37 3.19
N GLU A 50 5.25 9.54 3.68
CA GLU A 50 5.60 9.41 5.09
C GLU A 50 6.39 10.64 5.55
N ASP A 51 6.04 11.19 6.70
CA ASP A 51 6.75 12.25 7.41
C ASP A 51 6.49 12.11 8.92
N ASP A 52 6.92 13.10 9.71
CA ASP A 52 6.73 13.05 11.17
C ASP A 52 5.28 13.29 11.64
N GLY A 53 4.37 13.67 10.75
CA GLY A 53 2.96 13.96 11.03
C GLY A 53 2.72 15.10 12.02
N ARG A 54 3.75 15.87 12.39
CA ARG A 54 3.72 16.80 13.53
C ARG A 54 4.31 18.17 13.23
N THR A 55 5.31 18.24 12.37
CA THR A 55 6.00 19.48 12.03
C THR A 55 5.91 19.77 10.53
N ARG A 56 6.43 20.93 10.12
CA ARG A 56 6.58 21.31 8.70
C ARG A 56 7.92 20.87 8.11
N ALA A 57 8.61 19.90 8.70
CA ALA A 57 9.91 19.45 8.19
C ALA A 57 9.82 18.87 6.77
N HIS A 58 8.67 18.34 6.37
CA HIS A 58 8.42 17.88 4.99
C HIS A 58 8.59 18.99 3.94
N GLU A 59 8.33 20.26 4.27
CA GLU A 59 8.55 21.41 3.38
C GLU A 59 10.05 21.62 3.06
N ARG A 60 10.93 21.13 3.94
CA ARG A 60 12.40 21.10 3.75
C ARG A 60 12.91 19.73 3.28
N GLY A 61 12.01 18.89 2.76
CA GLY A 61 12.35 17.58 2.22
C GLY A 61 12.51 16.45 3.24
N GLN A 62 12.21 16.67 4.53
CA GLN A 62 12.19 15.60 5.55
C GLN A 62 10.91 14.76 5.43
N ARG A 63 10.81 14.04 4.30
CA ARG A 63 9.72 13.15 3.95
C ARG A 63 10.26 11.93 3.22
N ARG A 64 9.42 10.93 3.02
CA ARG A 64 9.69 9.77 2.19
C ARG A 64 8.51 9.49 1.28
N GLU A 65 8.83 9.11 0.05
CA GLU A 65 7.86 8.62 -0.91
C GLU A 65 8.19 7.16 -1.20
N SER A 66 7.19 6.29 -1.07
CA SER A 66 7.27 4.91 -1.53
C SER A 66 6.28 4.73 -2.68
N VAL A 67 6.78 4.64 -3.91
CA VAL A 67 5.98 4.46 -5.12
C VAL A 67 5.73 2.98 -5.34
N VAL A 68 4.46 2.58 -5.28
CA VAL A 68 3.99 1.25 -5.63
C VAL A 68 3.42 1.29 -7.04
N THR A 69 3.98 0.50 -7.95
CA THR A 69 3.45 0.33 -9.30
C THR A 69 3.00 -1.11 -9.49
N MET A 70 1.80 -1.29 -10.00
CA MET A 70 1.22 -2.59 -10.34
C MET A 70 0.94 -2.64 -11.84
N THR A 71 1.51 -3.62 -12.53
CA THR A 71 1.22 -3.90 -13.94
C THR A 71 0.37 -5.15 -14.04
N SER A 72 -0.78 -5.00 -14.69
CA SER A 72 -1.77 -6.05 -14.94
C SER A 72 -1.32 -7.00 -16.07
N GLY A 73 -1.89 -8.21 -16.10
CA GLY A 73 -1.60 -9.21 -17.12
C GLY A 73 -1.77 -10.64 -16.62
N SER A 74 -1.31 -11.61 -17.41
CA SER A 74 -1.25 -13.02 -16.99
C SER A 74 -0.32 -13.23 -15.79
N THR A 75 0.71 -12.39 -15.68
CA THR A 75 1.53 -12.22 -14.48
C THR A 75 1.34 -10.80 -13.97
N VAL A 76 0.89 -10.66 -12.72
CA VAL A 76 0.82 -9.36 -12.05
C VAL A 76 2.20 -9.02 -11.52
N ARG A 77 2.74 -7.86 -11.93
CA ARG A 77 4.03 -7.36 -11.41
C ARG A 77 3.78 -6.19 -10.48
N ILE A 78 4.33 -6.25 -9.27
CA ILE A 78 4.29 -5.14 -8.31
C ILE A 78 5.73 -4.72 -8.01
N THR A 79 6.02 -3.42 -8.13
CA THR A 79 7.30 -2.82 -7.75
C THR A 79 7.10 -1.80 -6.63
N LEU A 80 8.13 -1.64 -5.79
CA LEU A 80 8.16 -0.69 -4.68
C LEU A 80 9.48 0.08 -4.74
N GLU A 81 9.40 1.36 -5.08
CA GLU A 81 10.56 2.26 -5.15
C GLU A 81 10.48 3.29 -4.03
N ARG A 82 11.60 3.62 -3.40
CA ARG A 82 11.64 4.47 -2.20
C ARG A 82 12.61 5.62 -2.41
N SER A 83 12.20 6.83 -2.04
CA SER A 83 13.02 8.04 -2.10
C SER A 83 12.77 8.95 -0.91
N GLY A 84 13.72 9.83 -0.63
CA GLY A 84 13.66 10.78 0.48
C GLY A 84 14.32 10.29 1.77
N PRO A 85 14.69 11.22 2.67
CA PRO A 85 15.50 10.92 3.84
C PRO A 85 14.72 10.43 5.06
N TYR A 86 13.40 10.55 5.09
CA TYR A 86 12.62 10.19 6.28
C TYR A 86 12.70 8.68 6.58
N ARG A 87 13.01 8.36 7.84
CA ARG A 87 13.13 6.97 8.29
C ARG A 87 11.75 6.41 8.61
N SER A 88 11.29 5.50 7.76
CA SER A 88 10.00 4.81 7.94
C SER A 88 10.06 3.82 9.09
N ALA A 89 8.99 3.80 9.88
CA ALA A 89 8.71 2.75 10.87
C ALA A 89 8.19 1.46 10.21
N VAL A 90 7.70 1.53 8.96
CA VAL A 90 7.15 0.39 8.23
C VAL A 90 8.27 -0.56 7.85
N GLN A 91 8.24 -1.76 8.44
CA GLN A 91 9.21 -2.82 8.24
C GLN A 91 8.73 -3.85 7.22
N ALA A 92 7.42 -4.03 7.08
CA ALA A 92 6.84 -5.05 6.22
C ALA A 92 5.67 -4.53 5.37
N PHE A 93 5.58 -5.06 4.14
CA PHE A 93 4.45 -4.88 3.24
C PHE A 93 3.81 -6.25 3.00
N ARG A 94 2.50 -6.35 3.18
CA ARG A 94 1.69 -7.53 2.81
C ARG A 94 0.85 -7.15 1.60
N PHE A 95 0.91 -7.94 0.53
CA PHE A 95 0.15 -7.65 -0.68
C PHE A 95 -1.03 -8.61 -0.79
N ASP A 96 -2.24 -8.07 -0.67
CA ASP A 96 -3.49 -8.78 -0.93
C ASP A 96 -3.87 -8.51 -2.39
N VAL A 97 -3.41 -9.36 -3.31
CA VAL A 97 -3.71 -9.26 -4.74
C VAL A 97 -5.06 -9.93 -5.01
N ILE A 98 -6.10 -9.12 -5.16
CA ILE A 98 -7.48 -9.60 -5.31
C ILE A 98 -7.84 -9.75 -6.79
N HIS A 99 -7.97 -10.99 -7.27
CA HIS A 99 -8.44 -11.29 -8.63
C HIS A 99 -9.72 -12.13 -8.52
N PRO A 100 -10.84 -11.71 -9.14
CA PRO A 100 -12.16 -12.33 -8.91
C PRO A 100 -12.21 -13.81 -9.32
N GLU A 101 -11.47 -14.19 -10.37
CA GLU A 101 -11.59 -15.52 -10.98
C GLU A 101 -10.48 -16.51 -10.62
N ARG A 102 -9.32 -16.07 -10.12
CA ARG A 102 -8.14 -16.94 -10.00
C ARG A 102 -7.17 -16.51 -8.90
N ALA A 103 -6.52 -17.50 -8.30
CA ALA A 103 -5.36 -17.31 -7.44
C ALA A 103 -4.06 -17.53 -8.24
N PRO A 104 -2.92 -16.94 -7.82
CA PRO A 104 -1.64 -17.21 -8.45
C PRO A 104 -1.18 -18.65 -8.21
N LEU A 105 -0.63 -19.30 -9.24
CA LEU A 105 0.02 -20.61 -9.10
C LEU A 105 1.41 -20.49 -8.48
N HIS A 106 2.12 -19.40 -8.79
CA HIS A 106 3.45 -19.11 -8.29
C HIS A 106 3.58 -17.62 -7.96
N VAL A 107 4.35 -17.32 -6.92
CA VAL A 107 4.74 -15.96 -6.55
C VAL A 107 6.27 -15.93 -6.47
N ARG A 108 6.88 -14.88 -7.01
CA ARG A 108 8.32 -14.61 -6.88
C ARG A 108 8.52 -13.21 -6.33
N ALA A 109 9.42 -13.06 -5.38
CA ALA A 109 9.83 -11.79 -4.81
C ALA A 109 11.31 -11.55 -5.12
N ASN A 110 11.63 -10.41 -5.73
CA ASN A 110 13.02 -10.05 -6.10
C ASN A 110 13.73 -11.15 -6.90
N GLY A 111 13.00 -11.81 -7.81
CA GLY A 111 13.51 -12.87 -8.68
C GLY A 111 13.60 -14.26 -8.04
N ARG A 112 13.19 -14.44 -6.78
CA ARG A 112 13.19 -15.72 -6.06
C ARG A 112 11.79 -16.19 -5.74
#